data_AF-A0A2P1PNY6-F1
#
_entry.id   AF-A0A2P1PNY6-F1
#
_cell.length_a   1.000
_cell.length_b   1.000
_cell.length_c   1.000
_cell.angle_alpha   90.00
_cell.angle_beta   90.00
_cell.angle_gamma   90.00
#
_symmetry.space_group_name_H-M   'P 1'
#
loop_
_entity.id
_entity.type
_entity.pdbx_description
1 polymer ?
#
loop_
_entity_poly.entity_id
_entity_poly.type
_entity_poly.pdbx_seq_one_letter_code
_entity_poly.pdbx_strand_id
1 'polypeptide(L)'
;MRTESPPFDDVLGLASLPLGRNRGVVFCGRSGAGKSSAIRFMIERHAAFRETRADLDVIEELYDLRDLPRFIDAMRHARPLLIASHWPIRLHRLLAPLCRMMVIDLDQPQEKIRQALRRKRVDFSDHAVSSFCKAFGANYTDLALVIERYPDLSFDYAWRRFQRECSVRESKPS
;
A
#
# COMPACT_ATOMS: atom_id res chain seq x y z
N MET A 1 -21.61 -2.13 -15.46
CA MET A 1 -21.60 -1.84 -14.00
C MET A 1 -20.21 -1.35 -13.62
N ARG A 2 -20.08 -0.13 -13.09
CA ARG A 2 -18.80 0.33 -12.54
C ARG A 2 -18.57 -0.47 -11.26
N THR A 3 -17.55 -1.32 -11.25
CA THR A 3 -17.07 -1.98 -10.03
C THR A 3 -16.57 -0.87 -9.11
N GLU A 4 -17.40 -0.45 -8.16
CA GLU A 4 -16.95 0.38 -7.05
C GLU A 4 -15.78 -0.37 -6.40
N SER A 5 -14.60 0.24 -6.44
CA SER A 5 -13.45 -0.31 -5.73
C SER A 5 -13.83 -0.41 -4.26
N PRO A 6 -13.54 -1.54 -3.58
CA PRO A 6 -13.95 -1.71 -2.19
C PRO A 6 -13.44 -0.53 -1.34
N PRO A 7 -14.22 -0.08 -0.34
CA PRO A 7 -13.80 1.03 0.53
C PRO A 7 -12.44 0.70 1.14
N PHE A 8 -11.52 1.66 1.05
CA PHE A 8 -10.17 1.51 1.60
C PHE A 8 -10.26 1.26 3.10
N ASP A 9 -9.58 0.21 3.55
CA ASP A 9 -9.61 -0.20 4.94
C ASP A 9 -8.58 0.50 5.77
N ASP A 10 -9.07 1.12 6.84
CA ASP A 10 -8.22 1.80 7.79
C ASP A 10 -7.50 0.85 8.75
N VAL A 11 -7.00 -0.28 8.23
CA VAL A 11 -6.21 -1.26 8.98
C VAL A 11 -4.97 -0.62 9.59
N LEU A 12 -4.46 0.41 8.94
CA LEU A 12 -3.29 1.16 9.36
C LEU A 12 -3.61 2.29 10.35
N GLY A 13 -4.88 2.50 10.70
CA GLY A 13 -5.32 3.58 11.58
C GLY A 13 -4.99 4.98 11.04
N LEU A 14 -4.91 5.12 9.71
CA LEU A 14 -4.62 6.34 8.98
C LEU A 14 -5.52 7.50 9.39
N ALA A 15 -6.81 7.27 9.67
CA ALA A 15 -7.71 8.36 10.06
C ALA A 15 -7.35 8.99 11.42
N SER A 16 -6.69 8.21 12.28
CA SER A 16 -6.33 8.56 13.66
C SER A 16 -4.83 8.74 13.88
N LEU A 17 -4.04 8.78 12.81
CA LEU A 17 -2.59 8.85 12.92
C LEU A 17 -2.14 10.10 13.68
N PRO A 18 -1.33 9.96 14.74
CA PRO A 18 -0.78 11.12 15.43
C PRO A 18 0.35 11.73 14.58
N LEU A 19 0.00 12.69 13.73
CA LEU A 19 0.98 13.40 12.90
C LEU A 19 1.98 14.19 13.76
N GLY A 20 1.59 14.67 14.94
CA GLY A 20 2.48 15.36 15.88
C GLY A 20 3.15 16.58 15.23
N ARG A 21 4.49 16.61 15.24
CA ARG A 21 5.30 17.64 14.55
C ARG A 21 5.65 17.27 13.11
N ASN A 22 5.20 16.11 12.63
CA ASN A 22 5.47 15.68 11.28
C ASN A 22 4.64 16.52 10.31
N ARG A 23 5.33 16.98 9.27
CA ARG A 23 4.77 17.82 8.23
C ARG A 23 4.16 16.99 7.10
N GLY A 24 4.55 15.72 6.96
CA GLY A 24 4.02 14.89 5.90
C GLY A 24 4.09 13.40 6.16
N VAL A 25 3.41 12.65 5.31
CA VAL A 25 3.36 11.19 5.34
C VAL A 25 3.85 10.65 4.01
N VAL A 26 4.78 9.69 4.07
CA VAL A 26 5.29 8.95 2.92
C VAL A 26 4.78 7.53 2.99
N PHE A 27 4.00 7.14 1.98
CA PHE A 27 3.56 5.78 1.75
C PHE A 27 4.57 5.06 0.87
N CYS A 28 5.20 4.03 1.43
CA CYS A 28 6.09 3.13 0.70
C CYS A 28 5.37 1.80 0.45
N GLY A 29 5.60 1.23 -0.72
CA GLY A 29 5.13 -0.12 -1.03
C GLY A 29 5.22 -0.44 -2.51
N ARG A 30 5.12 -1.72 -2.86
CA ARG A 30 5.11 -2.20 -4.24
C ARG A 30 3.93 -1.64 -5.04
N SER A 31 3.97 -1.82 -6.36
CA SER A 31 2.81 -1.53 -7.21
C SER A 31 1.63 -2.40 -6.77
N GLY A 32 0.44 -1.81 -6.61
CA GLY A 32 -0.74 -2.52 -6.07
C GLY A 32 -0.89 -2.54 -4.55
N ALA A 33 0.07 -2.03 -3.77
CA ALA A 33 0.00 -1.98 -2.30
C ALA A 33 -1.05 -0.98 -1.73
N GLY A 34 -1.68 -0.17 -2.60
CA GLY A 34 -2.72 0.78 -2.22
C GLY A 34 -2.22 2.16 -1.81
N LYS A 35 -1.07 2.62 -2.33
CA LYS A 35 -0.51 3.96 -2.04
C LYS A 35 -1.48 5.10 -2.39
N SER A 36 -1.97 5.13 -3.62
CA SER A 36 -2.92 6.15 -4.07
C SER A 36 -4.24 6.09 -3.30
N SER A 37 -4.70 4.88 -2.96
CA SER A 37 -5.89 4.69 -2.12
C SER A 37 -5.69 5.22 -0.70
N ALA A 38 -4.50 5.01 -0.12
CA ALA A 38 -4.15 5.53 1.21
C ALA A 38 -4.07 7.06 1.23
N ILE A 39 -3.49 7.68 0.20
CA ILE A 39 -3.47 9.14 0.03
C ILE A 39 -4.90 9.69 -0.01
N ARG A 40 -5.75 9.15 -0.89
CA ARG A 40 -7.15 9.59 -1.03
C ARG A 40 -7.90 9.46 0.30
N PHE A 41 -7.74 8.32 0.96
CA PHE A 41 -8.34 8.08 2.27
C PHE A 41 -7.90 9.13 3.30
N MET A 42 -6.61 9.46 3.36
CA MET A 42 -6.12 10.48 4.29
C MET A 42 -6.66 11.88 3.98
N ILE A 43 -6.73 12.27 2.71
CA ILE A 43 -7.30 13.57 2.30
C ILE A 43 -8.78 13.68 2.72
N GLU A 44 -9.54 12.60 2.59
CA GLU A 44 -10.97 12.58 2.86
C GLU A 44 -11.32 12.45 4.34
N ARG A 45 -10.54 11.67 5.09
CA ARG A 45 -10.91 11.20 6.44
C ARG A 45 -10.07 11.80 7.56
N HIS A 46 -8.82 12.20 7.30
CA HIS A 46 -7.94 12.70 8.34
C HIS A 46 -8.16 14.20 8.57
N ALA A 47 -8.52 14.60 9.80
CA ALA A 47 -8.86 15.99 10.15
C ALA A 47 -7.81 17.00 9.67
N ALA A 48 -6.54 16.77 10.00
CA ALA A 48 -5.42 17.64 9.62
C ALA A 48 -5.28 17.88 8.10
N PHE A 49 -5.62 16.91 7.25
CA PHE A 49 -5.49 17.05 5.79
C PHE A 49 -6.78 17.52 5.13
N ARG A 50 -7.93 17.19 5.73
CA ARG A 50 -9.24 17.60 5.25
C ARG A 50 -9.42 19.12 5.38
N GLU A 51 -8.95 19.71 6.47
CA GLU A 51 -9.04 21.15 6.74
C GLU A 51 -8.05 21.96 5.90
N THR A 52 -6.91 21.39 5.55
CA THR A 52 -5.85 22.07 4.76
C THR A 52 -5.82 21.62 3.30
N ARG A 53 -6.91 21.09 2.75
CA ARG A 53 -6.93 20.49 1.41
C ARG A 53 -6.49 21.45 0.29
N ALA A 54 -6.74 22.76 0.46
CA ALA A 54 -6.31 23.78 -0.49
C ALA A 54 -4.80 24.06 -0.45
N ASP A 55 -4.13 23.75 0.67
CA ASP A 55 -2.71 23.99 0.92
C ASP A 55 -1.96 22.66 1.17
N LEU A 56 -2.38 21.60 0.49
CA LEU A 56 -1.80 20.26 0.60
C LEU A 56 -0.99 19.92 -0.65
N ASP A 57 0.28 19.58 -0.46
CA ASP A 57 1.11 19.05 -1.54
C ASP A 57 0.93 17.52 -1.60
N VAL A 58 0.61 16.99 -2.80
CA VAL A 58 0.45 15.55 -3.03
C VAL A 58 1.36 15.10 -4.17
N ILE A 59 2.19 14.09 -3.91
CA ILE A 59 3.08 13.47 -4.88
C ILE A 59 2.69 12.00 -5.01
N GLU A 60 1.92 11.64 -6.05
CA GLU A 60 1.37 10.27 -6.18
C GLU A 60 2.37 9.24 -6.73
N GLU A 61 3.51 9.67 -7.27
CA GLU A 61 4.40 8.80 -8.05
C GLU A 61 5.87 9.24 -7.96
N LEU A 62 6.50 9.04 -6.80
CA LEU A 62 7.95 9.24 -6.66
C LEU A 62 8.69 7.96 -7.07
N TYR A 63 9.05 7.83 -8.35
CA TYR A 63 9.72 6.65 -8.91
C TYR A 63 11.25 6.77 -8.90
N ASP A 64 11.81 7.93 -9.25
CA ASP A 64 13.21 8.06 -9.62
C ASP A 64 13.83 9.38 -9.09
N LEU A 65 15.16 9.51 -9.12
CA LEU A 65 15.89 10.73 -8.74
C LEU A 65 15.51 11.96 -9.58
N ARG A 66 14.84 11.75 -10.71
CA ARG A 66 14.29 12.81 -11.56
C ARG A 66 13.09 13.54 -10.95
N ASP A 67 12.41 12.93 -9.98
CA ASP A 67 11.37 13.58 -9.19
C ASP A 67 11.93 14.29 -7.94
N LEU A 68 13.24 14.21 -7.71
CA LEU A 68 13.90 14.85 -6.58
C LEU A 68 13.71 16.38 -6.55
N PRO A 69 13.72 17.12 -7.68
CA PRO A 69 13.41 18.54 -7.65
C PRO A 69 12.00 18.84 -7.13
N ARG A 70 10.99 18.04 -7.51
CA ARG A 70 9.62 18.18 -7.01
C ARG A 70 9.52 17.86 -5.53
N PHE A 71 10.23 16.83 -5.08
CA PHE A 71 10.34 16.51 -3.67
C PHE A 71 11.01 17.66 -2.89
N ILE A 72 12.13 18.19 -3.37
CA ILE A 72 12.83 19.32 -2.74
C ILE A 72 11.95 20.56 -2.70
N ASP A 73 11.23 20.87 -3.78
CA ASP A 73 10.34 22.02 -3.87
C ASP A 73 9.16 21.89 -2.90
N ALA A 74 8.49 20.73 -2.89
CA ALA A 74 7.47 20.43 -1.89
C ALA A 74 8.03 20.53 -0.46
N MET A 75 9.27 20.11 -0.24
CA MET A 75 9.94 20.24 1.06
C MET A 75 10.28 21.70 1.43
N ARG A 76 10.38 22.63 0.47
CA ARG A 76 10.64 24.07 0.75
C ARG A 76 9.41 24.83 1.21
N HIS A 77 8.22 24.43 0.77
CA HIS A 77 6.98 24.99 1.32
C HIS A 77 6.87 24.62 2.81
N ALA A 78 6.01 25.25 3.62
CA ALA A 78 5.76 24.82 5.01
C ALA A 78 4.46 24.00 5.11
N ARG A 79 3.97 23.52 3.96
CA ARG A 79 2.66 22.90 3.77
C ARG A 79 2.63 21.42 4.12
N PRO A 80 1.50 20.87 4.59
CA PRO A 80 1.34 19.44 4.74
C PRO A 80 1.63 18.69 3.43
N LEU A 81 2.24 17.50 3.52
CA LEU A 81 2.73 16.75 2.36
C LEU A 81 2.27 15.28 2.41
N LEU A 82 1.71 14.76 1.32
CA LEU A 82 1.46 13.32 1.14
C LEU A 82 2.24 12.78 -0.05
N ILE A 83 3.02 11.73 0.16
CA ILE A 83 3.89 11.15 -0.88
C ILE A 83 3.58 9.67 -1.02
N ALA A 84 3.40 9.21 -2.25
CA ALA A 84 3.48 7.81 -2.62
C ALA A 84 4.81 7.57 -3.31
N SER A 85 5.65 6.70 -2.72
CA SER A 85 6.99 6.45 -3.22
C SER A 85 7.24 4.97 -3.51
N HIS A 86 8.00 4.74 -4.58
CA HIS A 86 8.53 3.44 -4.97
C HIS A 86 9.98 3.24 -4.51
N TRP A 87 10.59 4.23 -3.85
CA TRP A 87 11.94 4.09 -3.31
C TRP A 87 11.99 3.09 -2.15
N PRO A 88 13.16 2.48 -1.88
CA PRO A 88 13.34 1.63 -0.73
C PRO A 88 12.98 2.35 0.57
N ILE A 89 12.16 1.72 1.41
CA ILE A 89 11.70 2.30 2.69
C ILE A 89 12.87 2.73 3.59
N ARG A 90 14.04 2.09 3.48
CA ARG A 90 15.24 2.44 4.27
C ARG A 90 15.71 3.86 4.00
N LEU A 91 15.64 4.31 2.74
CA LEU A 91 16.05 5.66 2.36
C LEU A 91 15.09 6.69 2.95
N HIS A 92 13.78 6.42 2.87
CA HIS A 92 12.76 7.26 3.50
C HIS A 92 12.88 7.30 5.02
N ARG A 93 13.20 6.18 5.67
CA ARG A 93 13.44 6.15 7.13
C ARG A 93 14.65 6.97 7.55
N LEU A 94 15.68 7.04 6.71
CA LEU A 94 16.85 7.89 6.96
C LEU A 94 16.49 9.38 6.84
N LEU A 95 15.69 9.74 5.83
CA LEU A 95 15.30 11.12 5.56
C LEU A 95 14.14 11.61 6.44
N ALA A 96 13.32 10.70 6.96
CA ALA A 96 12.15 10.97 7.80
C ALA A 96 12.42 11.97 8.94
N PRO A 97 13.44 11.80 9.81
CA PRO A 97 13.69 12.75 10.89
C PRO A 97 14.15 14.12 10.38
N LEU A 98 14.94 14.16 9.31
CA LEU A 98 15.45 15.40 8.71
C LEU A 98 14.33 16.21 8.06
N CYS A 99 13.38 15.51 7.43
CA CYS A 99 12.27 16.11 6.69
C CYS A 99 10.98 16.22 7.53
N ARG A 100 10.99 15.78 8.80
CA ARG A 100 9.80 15.68 9.65
C ARG A 100 8.66 14.90 8.96
N MET A 101 9.00 13.76 8.38
CA MET A 101 8.05 12.90 7.68
C MET A 101 7.78 11.63 8.47
N MET A 102 6.53 11.17 8.46
CA MET A 102 6.17 9.84 8.90
C MET A 102 6.22 8.88 7.72
N VAL A 103 6.83 7.70 7.90
CA VAL A 103 6.95 6.69 6.83
C VAL A 103 6.05 5.51 7.15
N ILE A 104 5.16 5.17 6.22
CA ILE A 104 4.20 4.08 6.33
C ILE A 104 4.55 3.02 5.30
N ASP A 105 4.81 1.81 5.80
CA ASP A 105 5.02 0.62 4.96
C ASP A 105 3.68 -0.04 4.67
N LEU A 106 3.23 0.00 3.41
CA LEU A 106 1.98 -0.62 3.01
C LEU A 106 2.12 -2.12 2.73
N ASP A 107 3.34 -2.64 2.57
CA ASP A 107 3.59 -4.05 2.21
C ASP A 107 3.63 -4.97 3.44
N GLN A 108 3.88 -4.43 4.63
CA GLN A 108 4.01 -5.20 5.88
C GLN A 108 2.72 -5.69 6.55
N PRO A 109 1.58 -4.96 6.53
CA PRO A 109 0.42 -5.35 7.33
C PRO A 109 -0.27 -6.57 6.68
N GLN A 110 0.12 -7.77 7.08
CA GLN A 110 -0.54 -9.02 6.67
C GLN A 110 -2.05 -9.00 7.00
N GLU A 111 -2.42 -8.22 8.02
CA GLU A 111 -3.81 -8.02 8.43
C GLU A 111 -4.69 -7.42 7.33
N LYS A 112 -4.12 -6.64 6.41
CA LYS A 112 -4.82 -6.16 5.22
C LYS A 112 -5.33 -7.31 4.34
N ILE A 113 -4.48 -8.32 4.14
CA ILE A 113 -4.82 -9.49 3.33
C ILE A 113 -5.85 -10.34 4.06
N ARG A 114 -5.70 -10.54 5.39
CA ARG A 114 -6.69 -11.24 6.21
C ARG A 114 -8.06 -10.57 6.14
N GLN A 115 -8.12 -9.25 6.31
CA GLN A 115 -9.38 -8.51 6.25
C GLN A 115 -10.03 -8.58 4.86
N ALA A 116 -9.26 -8.45 3.78
CA ALA A 116 -9.79 -8.62 2.42
C ALA A 116 -10.36 -10.02 2.19
N LEU A 117 -9.68 -11.07 2.64
CA LEU A 117 -10.17 -12.44 2.55
C LEU A 117 -11.46 -12.65 3.36
N ARG A 118 -11.51 -12.15 4.60
CA ARG A 118 -12.73 -12.20 5.45
C ARG A 118 -13.93 -11.54 4.77
N ARG A 119 -13.72 -10.41 4.10
CA ARG A 119 -14.80 -9.69 3.39
C ARG A 119 -15.30 -10.42 2.16
N LYS A 120 -14.39 -11.05 1.44
CA LYS A 120 -14.73 -11.93 0.32
C LYS A 120 -15.32 -13.27 0.79
N ARG A 121 -15.44 -13.49 2.11
CA ARG A 121 -15.93 -14.73 2.73
C ARG A 121 -15.17 -15.96 2.24
N VAL A 122 -13.86 -15.79 2.04
CA VAL A 122 -12.96 -16.88 1.63
C VAL A 122 -12.29 -17.44 2.87
N ASP A 123 -12.31 -18.76 3.04
CA ASP A 123 -11.60 -19.44 4.12
C ASP A 123 -10.08 -19.38 3.89
N PHE A 124 -9.31 -19.14 4.95
CA PHE A 124 -7.85 -19.07 4.88
C PHE A 124 -7.17 -19.52 6.18
N SER A 125 -5.96 -20.03 6.05
CA SER A 125 -5.03 -20.25 7.16
C SER A 125 -4.01 -19.12 7.27
N ASP A 126 -3.49 -18.91 8.48
CA ASP A 126 -2.39 -17.97 8.72
C ASP A 126 -1.12 -18.33 7.93
N HIS A 127 -0.89 -19.62 7.70
CA HIS A 127 0.24 -20.09 6.92
C HIS A 127 0.14 -19.63 5.45
N ALA A 128 -1.04 -19.76 4.83
CA ALA A 128 -1.26 -19.32 3.45
C ALA A 128 -1.07 -17.82 3.30
N VAL A 129 -1.62 -17.02 4.22
CA VAL A 129 -1.46 -15.55 4.23
C VAL A 129 0.00 -15.15 4.41
N SER A 130 0.71 -15.76 5.37
CA SER A 130 2.13 -15.48 5.60
C SER A 130 2.99 -15.84 4.38
N SER A 131 2.73 -17.00 3.76
CA SER A 131 3.42 -17.45 2.56
C SER A 131 3.18 -16.52 1.37
N PHE A 132 1.93 -16.09 1.17
CA PHE A 132 1.56 -15.11 0.14
C PHE A 132 2.28 -13.77 0.36
N CYS A 133 2.22 -13.22 1.58
CA CYS A 133 2.86 -11.93 1.89
C CYS A 133 4.39 -11.98 1.77
N LYS A 134 5.03 -13.14 1.99
CA LYS A 134 6.47 -13.30 1.73
C LYS A 134 6.81 -13.21 0.23
N ALA A 135 5.96 -13.75 -0.63
CA ALA A 135 6.18 -13.73 -2.07
C ALA A 135 5.83 -12.35 -2.67
N PHE A 136 4.64 -11.85 -2.37
CA PHE A 136 4.06 -10.69 -3.06
C PHE A 136 4.03 -9.41 -2.22
N GLY A 137 4.21 -9.50 -0.90
CA GLY A 137 3.85 -8.43 0.04
C GLY A 137 2.35 -8.42 0.33
N ALA A 138 1.86 -7.47 1.12
CA ALA A 138 0.43 -7.23 1.32
C ALA A 138 -0.23 -6.57 0.08
N ASN A 139 -0.12 -7.21 -1.09
CA ASN A 139 -0.59 -6.69 -2.37
C ASN A 139 -2.03 -7.14 -2.69
N TYR A 140 -2.96 -6.18 -2.83
CA TYR A 140 -4.36 -6.47 -3.15
C TYR A 140 -4.56 -6.92 -4.60
N THR A 141 -3.74 -6.45 -5.53
CA THR A 141 -3.85 -6.81 -6.95
C THR A 141 -3.51 -8.28 -7.15
N ASP A 142 -2.40 -8.74 -6.58
CA ASP A 142 -2.02 -10.16 -6.64
C ASP A 142 -3.03 -11.03 -5.88
N LEU A 143 -3.54 -10.56 -4.75
CA LEU A 143 -4.58 -11.28 -3.99
C LEU A 143 -5.86 -11.47 -4.82
N ALA A 144 -6.33 -10.40 -5.47
CA ALA A 144 -7.52 -10.46 -6.33
C ALA A 144 -7.31 -11.45 -7.47
N LEU A 145 -6.15 -11.42 -8.12
CA LEU A 145 -5.81 -12.33 -9.21
C LEU A 145 -5.81 -13.79 -8.78
N VAL A 146 -5.28 -14.11 -7.58
CA VAL A 146 -5.31 -15.48 -7.04
C VAL A 146 -6.74 -15.94 -6.77
N ILE A 147 -7.58 -15.09 -6.17
CA ILE A 147 -8.97 -15.45 -5.82
C ILE A 147 -9.85 -15.56 -7.07
N GLU A 148 -9.73 -14.62 -8.01
CA GLU A 148 -10.52 -14.62 -9.26
C GLU A 148 -10.23 -15.82 -10.15
N ARG A 149 -9.00 -16.34 -10.10
CA ARG A 149 -8.57 -17.50 -10.89
C ARG A 149 -9.10 -18.82 -10.34
N TYR A 150 -9.42 -18.88 -9.04
CA TYR A 150 -9.97 -20.06 -8.38
C TYR A 150 -11.15 -19.67 -7.48
N PRO A 151 -12.29 -19.26 -8.08
CA PRO A 151 -13.47 -18.90 -7.33
C PRO A 151 -14.00 -20.11 -6.54
N ASP A 152 -14.62 -19.84 -5.39
CA ASP A 152 -15.29 -20.82 -4.51
C ASP A 152 -14.40 -21.84 -3.78
N LEU A 153 -13.08 -21.64 -3.78
CA LEU A 153 -12.13 -22.47 -3.04
C LEU A 153 -11.48 -21.68 -1.91
N SER A 154 -11.03 -22.41 -0.88
CA SER A 154 -10.22 -21.79 0.20
C SER A 154 -8.97 -21.14 -0.39
N PHE A 155 -8.55 -20.04 0.22
CA PHE A 155 -7.35 -19.31 -0.16
C PHE A 155 -6.12 -20.22 -0.13
N ASP A 156 -6.04 -21.14 0.83
CA ASP A 156 -4.99 -22.17 0.92
C ASP A 156 -4.87 -23.03 -0.34
N TYR A 157 -6.00 -23.38 -0.94
CA TYR A 157 -6.01 -24.16 -2.17
C TYR A 157 -5.65 -23.28 -3.37
N ALA A 158 -6.28 -22.12 -3.50
CA ALA A 158 -6.03 -21.16 -4.57
C ALA A 158 -4.55 -20.76 -4.62
N TRP A 159 -3.97 -20.44 -3.46
CA TRP A 159 -2.56 -20.06 -3.32
C TRP A 159 -1.60 -21.20 -3.70
N ARG A 160 -1.82 -22.41 -3.17
CA ARG A 160 -0.98 -23.58 -3.52
C ARG A 160 -1.03 -23.92 -5.01
N ARG A 161 -2.19 -23.75 -5.64
CA ARG A 161 -2.36 -23.99 -7.08
C ARG A 161 -1.64 -22.92 -7.90
N PHE A 162 -1.79 -21.66 -7.51
CA PHE A 162 -1.11 -20.53 -8.12
C PHE A 162 0.42 -20.67 -8.05
N GLN A 163 0.97 -21.04 -6.89
CA GLN A 163 2.41 -21.29 -6.73
C GLN A 163 2.93 -22.37 -7.68
N ARG A 164 2.19 -23.48 -7.84
CA ARG A 164 2.58 -24.55 -8.76
C ARG A 164 2.61 -24.05 -10.21
N GLU A 165 1.64 -23.26 -10.63
CA GLU A 165 1.61 -22.70 -11.99
C GLU A 165 2.77 -21.73 -12.25
N CYS A 166 3.14 -20.90 -11.27
CA CYS A 166 4.33 -20.07 -11.35
C CYS A 166 5.60 -20.92 -11.52
N SER A 167 5.78 -21.96 -10.69
CA SER A 167 6.96 -22.84 -10.78
C SER A 167 7.06 -23.60 -12.11
N VAL A 168 5.93 -23.98 -12.72
CA VAL A 168 5.92 -24.69 -14.01
C VAL A 168 6.30 -23.75 -15.16
N ARG A 169 5.88 -22.48 -15.11
CA ARG A 169 6.27 -21.47 -16.11
C ARG A 169 7.76 -21.15 -16.08
N GLU A 170 8.40 -21.16 -14.90
CA GLU A 170 9.85 -20.94 -14.77
C GLU A 170 10.68 -22.13 -15.28
N SER A 171 10.11 -23.34 -15.29
CA SER A 171 10.78 -24.58 -15.70
C SER A 171 10.70 -24.92 -17.20
N LYS A 172 9.95 -24.14 -18.00
CA LYS A 172 9.99 -24.25 -19.46
C LYS A 172 10.97 -23.22 -20.02
N PRO A 173 12.20 -23.61 -20.41
CA PRO A 173 13.00 -22.75 -21.25
C PRO A 173 12.30 -22.65 -22.61
N SER A 174 12.17 -21.41 -23.11
CA SER A 174 11.81 -21.12 -24.50
C SER A 174 12.77 -21.81 -25.47
#